data_AF-A0A519L5N6-F1
#
_entry.id   AF-A0A519L5N6-F1
#
_cell.length_a   1.000
_cell.length_b   1.000
_cell.length_c   1.000
_cell.angle_alpha   90.00
_cell.angle_beta   90.00
_cell.angle_gamma   90.00
#
_symmetry.space_group_name_H-M   'P 1'
#
loop_
_entity.id
_entity.type
_entity.pdbx_description
1 polymer ?
#
loop_
_entity_poly.entity_id
_entity_poly.type
_entity_poly.pdbx_seq_one_letter_code
_entity_poly.pdbx_strand_id
1 'polypeptide(L)'
;MADEDYIGFIPARAGSERVVGKNTRPFARFEKGLLELKLRQMAKVTGLSRIVVSSNDDEVLSISADFARTLDSRIQPLERPDEWGSSATSMGLFISDYIAHLFDQGTIVWTHVTSPLITAAVYQDIIGAYEAGKRDGFDSLITVTKLQKFIWNREGPVNYDPAVERWPRSQDLEPLFEINHGVYMMPFALMRERQDRIGHKPKFYELPETIAMDIDWPEQFTHLEHLVVERVVKGEAL
;
A
#
# COMPACT_ATOMS: atom_id res chain seq x y z
N MET A 1 13.10 -2.53 -25.92
CA MET A 1 13.29 -2.63 -24.45
C MET A 1 12.17 -3.53 -23.98
N ALA A 2 12.47 -4.61 -23.26
CA ALA A 2 11.38 -5.42 -22.70
C ALA A 2 10.56 -4.52 -21.78
N ASP A 3 9.23 -4.50 -21.95
CA ASP A 3 8.34 -3.84 -21.01
C ASP A 3 8.62 -4.40 -19.62
N GLU A 4 8.81 -3.53 -18.63
CA GLU A 4 9.14 -3.95 -17.29
C GLU A 4 7.95 -4.70 -16.66
N ASP A 5 8.24 -5.84 -16.02
CA ASP A 5 7.21 -6.71 -15.45
C ASP A 5 6.76 -6.19 -14.07
N TYR A 6 5.68 -5.39 -14.05
CA TYR A 6 5.07 -4.91 -12.81
C TYR A 6 4.03 -5.87 -12.25
N ILE A 7 4.24 -6.28 -11.01
CA ILE A 7 3.42 -7.28 -10.31
C ILE A 7 2.69 -6.59 -9.16
N GLY A 8 1.39 -6.37 -9.32
CA GLY A 8 0.54 -5.91 -8.22
C GLY A 8 0.50 -6.98 -7.12
N PHE A 9 0.79 -6.63 -5.88
CA PHE A 9 0.80 -7.57 -4.76
C PHE A 9 -0.06 -7.07 -3.61
N ILE A 10 -1.04 -7.88 -3.21
CA ILE A 10 -2.02 -7.57 -2.18
C ILE A 10 -1.97 -8.70 -1.14
N PRO A 11 -1.27 -8.51 0.00
CA PRO A 11 -1.34 -9.44 1.11
C PRO A 11 -2.61 -9.18 1.93
N ALA A 12 -3.42 -10.22 2.12
CA ALA A 12 -4.62 -10.17 2.95
C ALA A 12 -4.68 -11.44 3.81
N ARG A 13 -4.14 -11.39 5.03
CA ARG A 13 -4.11 -12.56 5.94
C ARG A 13 -5.46 -12.79 6.62
N ALA A 14 -5.72 -14.03 7.01
CA ALA A 14 -6.78 -14.39 7.94
C ALA A 14 -6.54 -13.76 9.33
N GLY A 15 -7.59 -13.71 10.16
CA GLY A 15 -7.45 -13.34 11.57
C GLY A 15 -7.13 -11.85 11.79
N SER A 16 -7.94 -10.96 11.22
CA SER A 16 -7.89 -9.53 11.57
C SER A 16 -8.29 -9.34 13.03
N GLU A 17 -7.33 -9.00 13.88
CA GLU A 17 -7.50 -8.93 15.35
C GLU A 17 -8.31 -7.71 15.81
N ARG A 18 -8.03 -6.54 15.22
CA ARG A 18 -8.65 -5.26 15.63
C ARG A 18 -10.00 -5.01 14.97
N VAL A 19 -10.19 -5.49 13.75
CA VAL A 19 -11.41 -5.33 12.95
C VAL A 19 -11.76 -6.68 12.35
N VAL A 20 -12.73 -7.38 12.95
CA VAL A 20 -13.12 -8.74 12.53
C VAL A 20 -13.55 -8.74 11.07
N GLY A 21 -12.98 -9.65 10.28
CA GLY A 21 -13.33 -9.82 8.86
C GLY A 21 -13.02 -8.61 7.97
N LYS A 22 -12.13 -7.69 8.39
CA LYS A 22 -11.87 -6.39 7.71
C LYS A 22 -11.75 -6.48 6.19
N ASN A 23 -11.07 -7.50 5.68
CA ASN A 23 -10.78 -7.63 4.25
C ASN A 23 -12.05 -7.88 3.41
N THR A 24 -12.98 -8.68 3.91
CA THR A 24 -14.15 -9.19 3.19
C THR A 24 -15.49 -8.63 3.70
N ARG A 25 -15.49 -8.03 4.89
CA ARG A 25 -16.65 -7.36 5.48
C ARG A 25 -17.16 -6.28 4.52
N PRO A 26 -18.49 -6.25 4.22
CA PRO A 26 -19.07 -5.23 3.35
C PRO A 26 -18.61 -3.82 3.74
N PHE A 27 -18.26 -3.04 2.72
CA PHE A 27 -17.68 -1.72 2.88
C PHE A 27 -18.30 -0.76 1.86
N ALA A 28 -19.08 0.20 2.33
CA ALA A 28 -19.87 1.10 1.49
C ALA A 28 -20.78 0.31 0.52
N ARG A 29 -20.58 0.46 -0.80
CA ARG A 29 -21.33 -0.30 -1.83
C ARG A 29 -20.67 -1.62 -2.26
N PHE A 30 -19.55 -1.98 -1.65
CA PHE A 30 -18.77 -3.15 -2.01
C PHE A 30 -19.13 -4.32 -1.09
N GLU A 31 -19.89 -5.27 -1.64
CA GLU A 31 -20.42 -6.41 -0.89
C GLU A 31 -19.32 -7.37 -0.45
N LYS A 32 -18.22 -7.45 -1.21
CA LYS A 32 -17.03 -8.24 -0.85
C LYS A 32 -15.95 -7.38 -0.17
N GLY A 33 -16.36 -6.24 0.38
CA GLY A 33 -15.55 -5.42 1.27
C GLY A 33 -14.39 -4.67 0.61
N LEU A 34 -13.38 -4.39 1.41
CA LEU A 34 -12.15 -3.69 1.00
C LEU A 34 -11.39 -4.45 -0.09
N LEU A 35 -11.44 -5.78 -0.08
CA LEU A 35 -10.83 -6.62 -1.10
C LEU A 35 -11.43 -6.33 -2.49
N GLU A 36 -12.75 -6.30 -2.62
CA GLU A 36 -13.39 -5.97 -3.90
C GLU A 36 -13.02 -4.56 -4.38
N LEU A 37 -13.04 -3.56 -3.49
CA LEU A 37 -12.64 -2.21 -3.84
C LEU A 37 -11.21 -2.20 -4.39
N LYS A 38 -10.26 -2.85 -3.69
CA LYS A 38 -8.86 -2.90 -4.11
C LYS A 38 -8.67 -3.64 -5.43
N LEU A 39 -9.35 -4.76 -5.65
CA LEU A 39 -9.28 -5.50 -6.91
C LEU A 39 -9.80 -4.68 -8.08
N ARG A 40 -10.91 -3.94 -7.90
CA ARG A 40 -11.43 -3.02 -8.92
C ARG A 40 -10.51 -1.84 -9.22
N GLN A 41 -9.78 -1.35 -8.22
CA GLN A 41 -8.76 -0.33 -8.40
C GLN A 41 -7.58 -0.87 -9.22
N MET A 42 -7.01 -2.00 -8.79
CA MET A 42 -5.84 -2.60 -9.43
C MET A 42 -6.12 -3.09 -10.85
N ALA A 43 -7.32 -3.61 -11.12
CA ALA A 43 -7.75 -4.00 -12.46
C ALA A 43 -7.78 -2.83 -13.46
N LYS A 44 -7.93 -1.59 -12.98
CA LYS A 44 -7.89 -0.39 -13.84
C LYS A 44 -6.48 0.14 -14.04
N VAL A 45 -5.48 -0.37 -13.33
CA VAL A 45 -4.08 0.03 -13.49
C VAL A 45 -3.51 -0.63 -14.74
N THR A 46 -3.03 0.18 -15.67
CA THR A 46 -2.41 -0.28 -16.91
C THR A 46 -0.93 -0.59 -16.67
N GLY A 47 -0.41 -1.62 -17.34
CA GLY A 47 0.99 -2.03 -17.23
C GLY A 47 1.28 -3.06 -16.13
N LEU A 48 0.32 -3.39 -15.26
CA LEU A 48 0.45 -4.56 -14.39
C LEU A 48 0.32 -5.83 -15.24
N SER A 49 1.29 -6.74 -15.13
CA SER A 49 1.24 -8.06 -15.78
C SER A 49 0.32 -9.02 -15.04
N ARG A 50 0.25 -8.87 -13.71
CA ARG A 50 -0.55 -9.69 -12.80
C ARG A 50 -0.87 -8.92 -11.52
N ILE A 51 -1.93 -9.36 -10.84
CA ILE A 51 -2.42 -8.83 -9.57
C ILE A 51 -2.53 -10.03 -8.61
N VAL A 52 -1.50 -10.26 -7.81
CA VAL A 52 -1.38 -11.39 -6.91
C VAL A 52 -2.04 -11.06 -5.57
N VAL A 53 -3.00 -11.89 -5.15
CA VAL A 53 -3.63 -11.80 -3.83
C VAL A 53 -3.11 -12.94 -2.98
N SER A 54 -2.20 -12.64 -2.06
CA SER A 54 -1.63 -13.65 -1.15
C SER A 54 -2.46 -13.73 0.13
N SER A 55 -2.99 -14.91 0.45
CA SER A 55 -3.88 -15.10 1.61
C SER A 55 -3.86 -16.53 2.14
N ASN A 56 -4.03 -16.69 3.45
CA ASN A 56 -4.35 -17.95 4.11
C ASN A 56 -5.83 -18.00 4.59
N ASP A 57 -6.65 -17.10 4.05
CA ASP A 57 -8.10 -17.01 4.27
C ASP A 57 -8.82 -17.51 3.00
N ASP A 58 -9.56 -18.60 3.13
CA ASP A 58 -10.32 -19.23 2.04
C ASP A 58 -11.35 -18.29 1.41
N GLU A 59 -11.96 -17.39 2.20
CA GLU A 59 -12.94 -16.42 1.68
C GLU A 59 -12.25 -15.41 0.75
N VAL A 60 -11.07 -14.91 1.14
CA VAL A 60 -10.26 -14.00 0.32
C VAL A 60 -9.81 -14.68 -0.97
N LEU A 61 -9.36 -15.94 -0.90
CA LEU A 61 -8.93 -16.70 -2.08
C LEU A 61 -10.09 -16.96 -3.03
N SER A 62 -11.26 -17.34 -2.49
CA SER A 62 -12.48 -17.57 -3.26
C SER A 62 -12.96 -16.30 -3.97
N ILE A 63 -13.07 -15.17 -3.25
CA ILE A 63 -13.42 -13.87 -3.85
C ILE A 63 -12.42 -13.51 -4.95
N SER A 64 -11.12 -13.66 -4.69
CA SER A 64 -10.09 -13.32 -5.69
C SER A 64 -10.18 -14.20 -6.94
N ALA A 65 -10.48 -15.50 -6.79
CA ALA A 65 -10.70 -16.41 -7.91
C ALA A 65 -11.95 -16.04 -8.72
N ASP A 66 -13.02 -15.59 -8.07
CA ASP A 66 -14.24 -15.13 -8.74
C ASP A 66 -13.97 -13.86 -9.55
N PHE A 67 -13.24 -12.90 -8.97
CA PHE A 67 -12.85 -11.66 -9.65
C PHE A 67 -11.86 -11.91 -10.80
N ALA A 68 -10.99 -12.92 -10.69
CA ALA A 68 -10.14 -13.34 -11.81
C ALA A 68 -10.95 -13.81 -13.04
N ARG A 69 -12.11 -14.45 -12.82
CA ARG A 69 -12.99 -14.92 -13.90
C ARG A 69 -13.93 -13.84 -14.43
N THR A 70 -14.35 -12.91 -13.57
CA THR A 70 -15.46 -11.98 -13.86
C THR A 70 -15.04 -10.53 -14.08
N LEU A 71 -13.87 -10.11 -13.57
CA LEU A 71 -13.38 -8.74 -13.67
C LEU A 71 -12.12 -8.63 -14.53
N ASP A 72 -11.05 -9.36 -14.17
CA ASP A 72 -9.75 -9.21 -14.80
C ASP A 72 -8.90 -10.48 -14.64
N SER A 73 -8.52 -11.11 -15.76
CA SER A 73 -7.74 -12.35 -15.78
C SER A 73 -6.31 -12.21 -15.23
N ARG A 74 -5.84 -10.98 -15.00
CA ARG A 74 -4.55 -10.72 -14.33
C ARG A 74 -4.61 -11.01 -12.84
N ILE A 75 -5.80 -11.07 -12.23
CA ILE A 75 -5.96 -11.37 -10.80
C ILE A 75 -5.62 -12.84 -10.56
N GLN A 76 -4.74 -13.09 -9.58
CA GLN A 76 -4.21 -14.42 -9.27
C GLN A 76 -4.28 -14.65 -7.75
N PRO A 77 -5.21 -15.47 -7.25
CA PRO A 77 -5.17 -15.92 -5.87
C PRO A 77 -3.91 -16.76 -5.65
N LEU A 78 -3.20 -16.46 -4.56
CA LEU A 78 -2.01 -17.18 -4.10
C LEU A 78 -2.25 -17.64 -2.67
N GLU A 79 -2.41 -18.95 -2.50
CA GLU A 79 -2.48 -19.54 -1.16
C GLU A 79 -1.17 -19.28 -0.41
N ARG A 80 -1.30 -18.72 0.78
CA ARG A 80 -0.18 -18.41 1.67
C ARG A 80 -0.09 -19.48 2.74
N PRO A 81 1.09 -20.08 2.96
CA PRO A 81 1.30 -20.97 4.10
C PRO A 81 0.97 -20.27 5.44
N ASP A 82 0.33 -20.98 6.36
CA ASP A 82 -0.15 -20.41 7.63
C ASP A 82 0.94 -19.78 8.49
N GLU A 83 2.17 -20.31 8.44
CA GLU A 83 3.34 -19.74 9.12
C GLU A 83 3.61 -18.29 8.70
N TRP A 84 3.26 -17.90 7.47
CA TRP A 84 3.37 -16.53 6.95
C TRP A 84 2.07 -15.72 7.10
N GLY A 85 0.98 -16.36 7.53
CA GLY A 85 -0.31 -15.74 7.82
C GLY A 85 -0.55 -15.42 9.31
N SER A 86 0.32 -15.90 10.20
CA SER A 86 0.21 -15.71 11.65
C SER A 86 0.53 -14.28 12.09
N SER A 87 -0.18 -13.78 13.13
CA SER A 87 0.12 -12.48 13.74
C SER A 87 1.42 -12.46 14.54
N ALA A 88 1.95 -13.64 14.89
CA ALA A 88 3.25 -13.77 15.55
C ALA A 88 4.44 -13.62 14.59
N THR A 89 4.19 -13.68 13.27
CA THR A 89 5.25 -13.66 12.26
C THR A 89 5.80 -12.26 12.09
N SER A 90 7.12 -12.12 12.26
CA SER A 90 7.82 -10.85 12.03
C SER A 90 7.65 -10.40 10.58
N MET A 91 7.33 -9.12 10.37
CA MET A 91 7.28 -8.53 9.03
C MET A 91 8.63 -8.67 8.31
N GLY A 92 9.75 -8.57 9.03
CA GLY A 92 11.08 -8.76 8.45
C GLY A 92 11.25 -10.17 7.86
N LEU A 93 10.89 -11.21 8.62
CA LEU A 93 10.96 -12.60 8.15
C LEU A 93 9.97 -12.87 7.01
N PHE A 94 8.75 -12.33 7.11
CA PHE A 94 7.76 -12.44 6.05
C PHE A 94 8.24 -11.84 4.73
N ILE A 95 8.99 -10.74 4.79
CA ILE A 95 9.63 -10.14 3.61
C ILE A 95 10.79 -11.01 3.13
N SER A 96 11.76 -11.28 4.01
CA SER A 96 13.04 -11.89 3.63
C SER A 96 12.90 -13.33 3.15
N ASP A 97 12.00 -14.11 3.77
CA ASP A 97 11.97 -15.56 3.60
C ASP A 97 10.78 -16.03 2.74
N TYR A 98 9.77 -15.17 2.54
CA TYR A 98 8.59 -15.49 1.73
C TYR A 98 8.39 -14.53 0.55
N ILE A 99 8.07 -13.25 0.79
CA ILE A 99 7.70 -12.33 -0.30
C ILE A 99 8.83 -12.20 -1.33
N ALA A 100 10.07 -12.02 -0.87
CA ALA A 100 11.23 -11.83 -1.74
C ALA A 100 11.46 -13.00 -2.72
N HIS A 101 10.92 -14.19 -2.40
CA HIS A 101 11.09 -15.43 -3.16
C HIS A 101 9.87 -15.83 -3.98
N LEU A 102 8.80 -15.02 -4.00
CA LEU A 102 7.59 -15.33 -4.78
C LEU A 102 7.83 -15.35 -6.30
N PHE A 103 8.72 -14.48 -6.78
CA PHE A 103 9.05 -14.37 -8.20
C PHE A 103 10.55 -14.15 -8.40
N ASP A 104 11.13 -14.81 -9.40
CA ASP A 104 12.55 -14.66 -9.73
C ASP A 104 12.88 -13.27 -10.29
N GLN A 105 11.94 -12.68 -11.03
CA GLN A 105 12.08 -11.41 -11.74
C GLN A 105 10.84 -10.54 -11.56
N GLY A 106 10.94 -9.28 -11.99
CA GLY A 106 9.87 -8.30 -11.95
C GLY A 106 9.98 -7.34 -10.76
N THR A 107 9.12 -6.33 -10.81
CA THR A 107 9.03 -5.26 -9.81
C THR A 107 7.70 -5.38 -9.09
N ILE A 108 7.76 -5.59 -7.77
CA ILE A 108 6.56 -5.65 -6.94
C ILE A 108 5.93 -4.26 -6.85
N VAL A 109 4.61 -4.19 -6.92
CA VAL A 109 3.79 -3.03 -6.56
C VAL A 109 2.95 -3.48 -5.37
N TRP A 110 3.56 -3.45 -4.19
CA TRP A 110 2.96 -3.94 -2.96
C TRP A 110 2.08 -2.86 -2.35
N THR A 111 0.79 -3.15 -2.23
CA THR A 111 -0.22 -2.30 -1.57
C THR A 111 -1.11 -3.12 -0.63
N HIS A 112 -2.02 -2.47 0.08
CA HIS A 112 -2.89 -3.10 1.08
C HIS A 112 -4.36 -2.77 0.82
N VAL A 113 -5.26 -3.73 1.09
CA VAL A 113 -6.72 -3.49 1.00
C VAL A 113 -7.19 -2.40 1.98
N THR A 114 -6.42 -2.14 3.03
CA THR A 114 -6.72 -1.20 4.11
C THR A 114 -6.53 0.26 3.73
N SER A 115 -5.95 0.54 2.56
CA SER A 115 -5.78 1.90 2.01
C SER A 115 -6.79 2.12 0.86
N PRO A 116 -8.10 2.31 1.15
CA PRO A 116 -9.17 2.30 0.15
C PRO A 116 -9.16 3.50 -0.79
N LEU A 117 -8.45 4.58 -0.45
CA LEU A 117 -8.49 5.84 -1.21
C LEU A 117 -7.38 5.99 -2.25
N ILE A 118 -6.44 5.03 -2.31
CA ILE A 118 -5.43 4.98 -3.38
C ILE A 118 -6.10 4.43 -4.63
N THR A 119 -6.49 5.33 -5.52
CA THR A 119 -7.24 5.00 -6.74
C THR A 119 -6.32 4.48 -7.85
N ALA A 120 -6.91 3.93 -8.90
CA ALA A 120 -6.18 3.50 -10.09
C ALA A 120 -5.31 4.61 -10.72
N ALA A 121 -5.80 5.86 -10.72
CA ALA A 121 -5.05 7.01 -11.21
C ALA A 121 -3.81 7.28 -10.35
N VAL A 122 -3.96 7.21 -9.03
CA VAL A 122 -2.83 7.38 -8.08
C VAL A 122 -1.79 6.28 -8.27
N TYR A 123 -2.20 5.03 -8.47
CA TYR A 123 -1.26 3.95 -8.80
C TYR A 123 -0.52 4.22 -10.11
N GLN A 124 -1.20 4.73 -11.13
CA GLN A 124 -0.58 5.05 -12.41
C GLN A 124 0.47 6.16 -12.26
N ASP A 125 0.17 7.19 -11.46
CA ASP A 125 1.11 8.27 -11.15
C ASP A 125 2.33 7.76 -10.36
N ILE A 126 2.11 6.88 -9.38
CA ILE A 126 3.17 6.24 -8.59
C ILE A 126 4.10 5.42 -9.48
N ILE A 127 3.55 4.58 -10.38
CA ILE A 127 4.35 3.78 -11.31
C ILE A 127 5.15 4.70 -12.25
N GLY A 128 4.54 5.77 -12.76
CA GLY A 128 5.23 6.77 -13.58
C GLY A 128 6.36 7.47 -12.83
N ALA A 129 6.16 7.79 -11.54
CA ALA A 129 7.17 8.39 -10.70
C ALA A 129 8.32 7.44 -10.36
N TYR A 130 8.05 6.15 -10.20
CA TYR A 130 9.06 5.10 -10.06
C TYR A 130 9.91 5.00 -11.33
N GLU A 131 9.28 4.94 -12.50
CA GLU A 131 9.96 4.90 -13.81
C GLU A 131 10.87 6.10 -14.03
N ALA A 132 10.38 7.31 -13.72
CA ALA A 132 11.21 8.51 -13.76
C ALA A 132 12.36 8.42 -12.74
N GLY A 133 12.09 7.95 -11.53
CA GLY A 133 13.07 7.82 -10.46
C GLY A 133 14.22 6.85 -10.78
N LYS A 134 13.96 5.76 -11.52
CA LYS A 134 15.02 4.86 -11.98
C LYS A 134 16.09 5.59 -12.81
N ARG A 135 15.67 6.55 -13.65
CA ARG A 135 16.59 7.36 -14.47
C ARG A 135 17.45 8.30 -13.62
N ASP A 136 16.95 8.69 -12.45
CA ASP A 136 17.65 9.52 -11.46
C ASP A 136 18.45 8.67 -10.44
N GLY A 137 18.52 7.36 -10.67
CA GLY A 137 19.25 6.40 -9.86
C GLY A 137 18.59 6.07 -8.51
N PHE A 138 17.27 6.15 -8.42
CA PHE A 138 16.51 5.54 -7.30
C PHE A 138 16.24 4.06 -7.61
N ASP A 139 16.32 3.20 -6.60
CA ASP A 139 16.23 1.74 -6.76
C ASP A 139 14.90 1.13 -6.25
N SER A 140 14.19 1.87 -5.40
CA SER A 140 12.83 1.57 -4.93
C SER A 140 12.00 2.85 -4.81
N LEU A 141 10.69 2.72 -4.67
CA LEU A 141 9.79 3.82 -4.29
C LEU A 141 8.93 3.41 -3.11
N ILE A 142 8.73 4.35 -2.18
CA ILE A 142 7.79 4.18 -1.06
C ILE A 142 6.87 5.41 -1.03
N THR A 143 5.60 5.20 -0.68
CA THR A 143 4.70 6.31 -0.41
C THR A 143 4.85 6.83 1.02
N VAL A 144 4.82 8.15 1.15
CA VAL A 144 4.95 8.85 2.43
C VAL A 144 3.90 9.96 2.57
N THR A 145 3.60 10.35 3.79
CA THR A 145 2.81 11.56 4.09
C THR A 145 3.76 12.62 4.60
N LYS A 146 3.77 13.79 3.95
CA LYS A 146 4.60 14.93 4.36
C LYS A 146 4.04 15.53 5.65
N LEU A 147 4.87 15.57 6.69
CA LEU A 147 4.58 16.17 7.97
C LEU A 147 5.32 17.49 8.11
N GLN A 148 4.57 18.59 8.02
CA GLN A 148 5.08 19.94 8.22
C GLN A 148 4.35 20.61 9.40
N LYS A 149 4.42 19.93 10.55
CA LYS A 149 3.78 20.28 11.82
C LYS A 149 4.88 20.43 12.88
N PHE A 150 4.56 21.03 14.04
CA PHE A 150 5.48 21.11 15.17
C PHE A 150 5.65 19.72 15.80
N ILE A 151 6.73 19.01 15.47
CA ILE A 151 6.99 17.65 15.98
C ILE A 151 7.97 17.72 17.14
N TRP A 152 7.58 17.16 18.29
CA TRP A 152 8.37 17.14 19.51
C TRP A 152 8.58 15.70 19.98
N ASN A 153 9.80 15.39 20.39
CA ASN A 153 10.11 14.20 21.18
C ASN A 153 10.21 14.60 22.68
N ARG A 154 10.68 13.68 23.54
CA ARG A 154 10.82 13.96 24.98
C ARG A 154 11.91 15.00 25.30
N GLU A 155 12.81 15.26 24.37
CA GLU A 155 13.98 16.13 24.52
C GLU A 155 13.72 17.53 23.92
N GLY A 156 12.77 17.66 22.99
CA GLY A 156 12.40 18.95 22.39
C GLY A 156 11.90 18.84 20.95
N PRO A 157 11.93 19.94 20.19
CA PRO A 157 11.51 19.94 18.80
C PRO A 157 12.46 19.14 17.91
N VAL A 158 11.89 18.41 16.95
CA VAL A 158 12.62 17.52 16.05
C VAL A 158 12.99 18.19 14.73
N ASN A 159 12.14 19.11 14.24
CA ASN A 159 12.21 19.64 12.88
C ASN A 159 12.32 21.17 12.79
N TYR A 160 12.66 21.83 13.90
CA TYR A 160 13.00 23.26 13.93
C TYR A 160 13.83 23.60 15.16
N ASP A 161 14.56 24.73 15.10
CA ASP A 161 15.37 25.22 16.21
C ASP A 161 14.68 26.39 16.93
N PRO A 162 14.22 26.20 18.19
CA PRO A 162 13.53 27.22 18.96
C PRO A 162 14.47 28.34 19.44
N ALA A 163 15.79 28.17 19.34
CA ALA A 163 16.78 29.21 19.60
C ALA A 163 16.99 30.14 18.40
N VAL A 164 16.77 29.65 17.17
CA VAL A 164 16.78 30.48 15.95
C VAL A 164 15.46 31.23 15.81
N GLU A 165 14.34 30.52 15.86
CA GLU A 165 13.00 31.12 15.91
C GLU A 165 12.09 30.26 16.77
N ARG A 166 11.48 30.87 17.80
CA ARG A 166 10.70 30.13 18.80
C ARG A 166 9.45 29.46 18.21
N TRP A 167 8.82 30.14 17.25
CA TRP A 167 7.57 29.72 16.60
C TRP A 167 7.59 30.15 15.13
N PRO A 168 8.39 29.48 14.28
CA PRO A 168 8.38 29.74 12.84
C PRO A 168 6.99 29.40 12.29
N ARG A 169 6.66 29.94 11.11
CA ARG A 169 5.40 29.60 10.46
C ARG A 169 5.46 28.14 10.01
N SER A 170 4.33 27.43 9.98
CA SER A 170 4.32 26.00 9.68
C SER A 170 4.93 25.66 8.29
N GLN A 171 4.82 26.55 7.31
CA GLN A 171 5.43 26.38 5.99
C GLN A 171 6.96 26.54 5.97
N ASP A 172 7.56 27.08 7.04
CA ASP A 172 9.01 27.26 7.19
C ASP A 172 9.64 26.11 8.00
N LEU A 173 8.82 25.21 8.58
CA LEU A 173 9.32 24.04 9.30
C LEU A 173 9.97 23.04 8.33
N GLU A 174 11.06 22.40 8.74
CA GLU A 174 11.65 21.31 7.97
C GLU A 174 10.65 20.14 7.89
N PRO A 175 10.34 19.62 6.69
CA PRO A 175 9.41 18.52 6.56
C PRO A 175 9.99 17.21 7.08
N LEU A 176 9.16 16.45 7.79
CA LEU A 176 9.38 15.03 8.05
C LEU A 176 8.47 14.20 7.13
N PHE A 177 8.79 12.92 6.95
CA PHE A 177 8.05 12.03 6.07
C PHE A 177 7.63 10.78 6.83
N GLU A 178 6.32 10.62 7.03
CA GLU A 178 5.73 9.43 7.64
C GLU A 178 5.52 8.36 6.56
N ILE A 179 6.01 7.15 6.80
CA ILE A 179 5.70 6.02 5.92
C ILE A 179 4.23 5.66 6.12
N ASN A 180 3.40 5.86 5.09
CA ASN A 180 1.96 5.62 5.17
C ASN A 180 1.54 4.23 4.72
N HIS A 181 2.50 3.37 4.38
CA HIS A 181 2.29 1.98 3.94
C HIS A 181 1.40 1.82 2.69
N GLY A 182 1.10 2.91 1.95
CA GLY A 182 0.21 2.87 0.80
C GLY A 182 0.72 2.00 -0.35
N VAL A 183 1.95 2.27 -0.81
CA VAL A 183 2.63 1.52 -1.87
C VAL A 183 4.12 1.39 -1.59
N TYR A 184 4.65 0.19 -1.81
CA TYR A 184 6.07 -0.10 -1.95
C TYR A 184 6.34 -0.64 -3.36
N MET A 185 7.33 -0.08 -4.04
CA MET A 185 7.80 -0.56 -5.34
C MET A 185 9.28 -0.91 -5.30
N MET A 186 9.60 -2.14 -5.68
CA MET A 186 10.96 -2.66 -5.60
C MET A 186 11.15 -3.90 -6.49
N PRO A 187 12.29 -4.04 -7.18
CA PRO A 187 12.60 -5.30 -7.88
C PRO A 187 12.70 -6.46 -6.89
N PHE A 188 12.16 -7.63 -7.23
CA PHE A 188 12.29 -8.83 -6.37
C PHE A 188 13.75 -9.20 -6.09
N ALA A 189 14.64 -9.00 -7.07
CA ALA A 189 16.08 -9.21 -6.91
C ALA A 189 16.67 -8.32 -5.79
N LEU A 190 16.28 -7.05 -5.77
CA LEU A 190 16.73 -6.11 -4.74
C LEU A 190 16.10 -6.45 -3.38
N MET A 191 14.82 -6.87 -3.36
CA MET A 191 14.15 -7.27 -2.12
C MET A 191 14.85 -8.47 -1.45
N ARG A 192 15.30 -9.45 -2.25
CA ARG A 192 16.12 -10.58 -1.75
C ARG A 192 17.48 -10.12 -1.21
N GLU A 193 18.16 -9.24 -1.93
CA GLU A 193 19.45 -8.69 -1.50
C GLU A 193 19.33 -7.91 -0.19
N ARG A 194 18.32 -7.04 -0.10
CA ARG A 194 18.11 -6.14 1.05
C ARG A 194 17.47 -6.84 2.24
N GLN A 195 16.77 -7.95 2.00
CA GLN A 195 15.87 -8.58 2.97
C GLN A 195 14.88 -7.56 3.57
N ASP A 196 14.46 -6.60 2.74
CA ASP A 196 13.63 -5.45 3.11
C ASP A 196 12.79 -5.02 1.91
N ARG A 197 11.71 -4.27 2.16
CA ARG A 197 10.85 -3.64 1.16
C ARG A 197 11.27 -2.20 0.83
N ILE A 198 12.43 -1.78 1.31
CA ILE A 198 13.05 -0.47 1.04
C ILE A 198 14.46 -0.70 0.50
N GLY A 199 14.73 -0.13 -0.68
CA GLY A 199 16.02 -0.17 -1.36
C GLY A 199 17.10 0.64 -0.66
N HIS A 200 18.29 0.69 -1.27
CA HIS A 200 19.41 1.49 -0.77
C HIS A 200 19.17 2.99 -1.00
N LYS A 201 18.47 3.36 -2.07
CA LYS A 201 18.14 4.74 -2.42
C LYS A 201 16.66 4.86 -2.78
N PRO A 202 15.77 4.84 -1.78
CA PRO A 202 14.33 4.94 -2.02
C PRO A 202 13.94 6.34 -2.49
N LYS A 203 13.06 6.40 -3.50
CA LYS A 203 12.31 7.60 -3.84
C LYS A 203 11.09 7.71 -2.93
N PHE A 204 10.89 8.86 -2.31
CA PHE A 204 9.65 9.17 -1.60
C PHE A 204 8.62 9.71 -2.58
N TYR A 205 7.43 9.12 -2.55
CA TYR A 205 6.25 9.63 -3.25
C TYR A 205 5.27 10.16 -2.22
N GLU A 206 5.07 11.47 -2.20
CA GLU A 206 4.17 12.11 -1.25
C GLU A 206 2.71 11.85 -1.62
N LEU A 207 1.96 11.23 -0.72
CA LEU A 207 0.51 11.14 -0.79
C LEU A 207 -0.11 12.22 0.11
N PRO A 208 -1.15 12.92 -0.36
CA PRO A 208 -1.98 13.75 0.51
C PRO A 208 -2.58 12.94 1.65
N GLU A 209 -2.72 13.54 2.83
CA GLU A 209 -3.36 12.91 4.01
C GLU A 209 -4.79 12.41 3.68
N THR A 210 -5.48 13.07 2.75
CA THR A 210 -6.82 12.69 2.25
C THR A 210 -6.86 11.46 1.35
N ILE A 211 -5.69 10.93 0.96
CA ILE A 211 -5.51 9.71 0.15
C ILE A 211 -4.78 8.63 0.96
N ALA A 212 -3.84 9.03 1.82
CA ALA A 212 -3.00 8.14 2.61
C ALA A 212 -3.70 7.46 3.80
N MET A 213 -5.02 7.61 3.96
CA MET A 213 -5.77 7.06 5.09
C MET A 213 -5.79 5.53 5.06
N ASP A 214 -5.45 4.91 6.19
CA ASP A 214 -5.44 3.45 6.40
C ASP A 214 -6.45 3.00 7.46
N ILE A 215 -6.95 1.77 7.31
CA ILE A 215 -7.88 1.14 8.26
C ILE A 215 -7.13 0.16 9.17
N ASP A 216 -6.87 0.61 10.37
CA ASP A 216 -6.22 -0.14 11.44
C ASP A 216 -7.18 -0.46 12.60
N TRP A 217 -8.15 0.43 12.82
CA TRP A 217 -9.10 0.42 13.93
C TRP A 217 -10.56 0.50 13.46
N PRO A 218 -11.52 0.04 14.27
CA PRO A 218 -12.95 0.06 13.93
C PRO A 218 -13.49 1.46 13.57
N GLU A 219 -13.00 2.50 14.24
CA GLU A 219 -13.43 3.89 14.01
C GLU A 219 -13.00 4.37 12.62
N GLN A 220 -11.79 3.98 12.19
CA GLN A 220 -11.29 4.29 10.86
C GLN A 220 -12.08 3.55 9.79
N PHE A 221 -12.49 2.30 10.05
CA PHE A 221 -13.35 1.54 9.13
C PHE A 221 -14.67 2.30 8.87
N THR A 222 -15.37 2.68 9.94
CA THR A 222 -16.64 3.43 9.83
C THR A 222 -16.44 4.79 9.17
N HIS A 223 -15.38 5.52 9.54
CA HIS A 223 -15.10 6.83 8.96
C HIS A 223 -14.82 6.75 7.45
N LEU A 224 -13.96 5.81 7.04
CA LEU A 224 -13.62 5.63 5.63
C LEU A 224 -14.78 5.06 4.83
N GLU A 225 -15.64 4.23 5.42
CA GLU A 225 -16.86 3.77 4.78
C GLU A 225 -17.77 4.95 4.42
N HIS A 226 -18.05 5.85 5.37
CA HIS A 226 -18.85 7.04 5.11
C HIS A 226 -18.23 7.96 4.05
N LEU A 227 -16.90 8.17 4.12
CA LEU A 227 -16.19 8.97 3.13
C LEU A 227 -16.32 8.37 1.74
N VAL A 228 -16.15 7.05 1.61
CA VAL A 228 -16.27 6.34 0.33
C VAL A 228 -17.69 6.41 -0.22
N VAL A 229 -18.73 6.28 0.63
CA VAL A 229 -20.13 6.51 0.22
C VAL A 229 -20.31 7.92 -0.34
N GLU A 230 -19.81 8.94 0.35
CA GLU A 230 -19.91 10.33 -0.09
C GLU A 230 -19.21 10.55 -1.43
N ARG A 231 -17.99 10.02 -1.61
CA ARG A 231 -17.25 10.08 -2.87
C ARG A 231 -18.03 9.45 -4.02
N VAL A 232 -18.66 8.29 -3.79
CA VAL A 232 -19.51 7.64 -4.79
C VAL A 232 -20.69 8.51 -5.19
N VAL A 233 -21.39 9.10 -4.21
CA VAL A 233 -22.55 9.99 -4.46
C VAL A 233 -22.14 11.22 -5.28
N LYS A 234 -20.94 11.75 -5.03
CA LYS A 234 -20.38 12.88 -5.79
C LYS A 234 -19.80 12.50 -7.16
N GLY A 235 -19.77 11.21 -7.51
CA GLY A 235 -19.16 10.72 -8.75
C GLY A 235 -17.63 10.80 -8.76
N GLU A 236 -17.01 10.91 -7.58
CA GLU A 236 -15.55 10.91 -7.46
C GLU A 236 -14.98 9.53 -7.77
N ALA A 237 -13.74 9.50 -8.25
CA ALA A 237 -13.04 8.25 -8.53
C ALA A 237 -12.74 7.49 -7.23
N LEU A 238 -12.92 6.17 -7.31
CA LEU A 238 -12.45 5.19 -6.35
C LEU A 238 -11.45 4.27 -7.02
#